data_AF-A0A378AVE7-F1
#
_entry.id   AF-A0A378AVE7-F1
#
_cell.length_a   1.000
_cell.length_b   1.000
_cell.length_c   1.000
_cell.angle_alpha   90.00
_cell.angle_beta   90.00
_cell.angle_gamma   90.00
#
_symmetry.space_group_name_H-M   'P 1'
#
loop_
_entity.id
_entity.type
_entity.pdbx_description
1 polymer ?
#
loop_
_entity_poly.entity_id
_entity_poly.type
_entity_poly.pdbx_seq_one_letter_code
_entity_poly.pdbx_strand_id
1 'polypeptide(L)'
;MLWPAFHYRLDLVSFQREAWEGYLRVNAMLADKLLPLIEPDDTLWIHDYHLLPFASELRKRGVNNRIGFFLHIPFPTPEIFNALPPHAELLEQLCDYDLLGFQTESDRTAFLDSIAMQTRLSDLGDKRYQAWVRRSVPRFIR
;
A
#
# COMPACT_ATOMS: atom_id res chain seq x y z
N MET A 1 14.62 0.25 -6.42
CA MET A 1 14.47 -0.09 -4.98
C MET A 1 13.40 -1.16 -4.76
N LEU A 2 12.12 -0.92 -5.10
CA LEU A 2 11.02 -1.84 -4.77
C LEU A 2 11.14 -3.21 -5.45
N TRP A 3 11.36 -3.25 -6.78
CA TRP A 3 11.48 -4.50 -7.52
C TRP A 3 12.47 -5.51 -6.91
N PRO A 4 13.76 -5.18 -6.70
CA PRO A 4 14.71 -6.12 -6.13
C PRO A 4 14.34 -6.55 -4.70
N ALA A 5 13.78 -5.66 -3.88
CA ALA A 5 13.35 -6.00 -2.53
C ALA A 5 12.20 -7.03 -2.53
N PHE A 6 11.20 -6.82 -3.38
CA PHE A 6 10.04 -7.72 -3.51
C PHE A 6 10.41 -9.08 -4.16
N HIS A 7 11.57 -9.14 -4.81
CA HIS A 7 12.13 -10.37 -5.41
C HIS A 7 13.26 -10.98 -4.56
N TYR A 8 13.35 -10.66 -3.26
CA TYR A 8 14.33 -11.24 -2.34
C TYR A 8 15.81 -10.97 -2.73
N ARG A 9 16.04 -9.89 -3.47
CA ARG A 9 17.36 -9.44 -3.92
C ARG A 9 17.80 -8.19 -3.17
N LEU A 10 17.86 -8.29 -1.84
CA LEU A 10 18.32 -7.18 -0.98
C LEU A 10 19.74 -6.72 -1.33
N ASP A 11 20.58 -7.62 -1.85
CA ASP A 11 21.91 -7.32 -2.39
C ASP A 11 21.89 -6.29 -3.52
N LEU A 12 20.78 -6.17 -4.24
CA LEU A 12 20.57 -5.22 -5.34
C LEU A 12 19.75 -4.00 -4.94
N VAL A 13 19.30 -3.91 -3.68
CA VAL A 13 18.52 -2.77 -3.20
C VAL A 13 19.46 -1.60 -2.95
N SER A 14 19.48 -0.67 -3.90
CA SER A 14 20.04 0.67 -3.66
C SER A 14 18.91 1.60 -3.22
N PHE A 15 18.87 1.92 -1.93
CA PHE A 15 18.01 2.98 -1.41
C PHE A 15 18.71 4.32 -1.56
N GLN A 16 18.07 5.26 -2.24
CA GLN A 16 18.45 6.67 -2.30
C GLN A 16 17.23 7.50 -1.92
N ARG A 17 17.41 8.45 -1.01
CA ARG A 17 16.32 9.28 -0.49
C ARG A 17 15.67 10.09 -1.61
N GLU A 18 16.47 10.59 -2.54
CA GLU A 18 16.03 11.37 -3.70
C GLU A 18 15.14 10.55 -4.63
N ALA A 19 15.44 9.25 -4.79
CA ALA A 19 14.63 8.33 -5.56
C ALA A 19 13.28 8.05 -4.86
N TRP A 20 13.27 7.93 -3.54
CA TRP A 20 12.05 7.81 -2.75
C TRP A 20 11.17 9.06 -2.84
N GLU A 21 11.75 10.24 -2.66
CA GLU A 21 11.04 11.52 -2.82
C GLU A 21 10.52 11.70 -4.26
N GLY A 22 11.28 11.23 -5.26
CA GLY A 22 10.83 11.15 -6.65
C GLY A 22 9.61 10.24 -6.84
N TYR A 23 9.63 9.06 -6.23
CA TYR A 23 8.53 8.10 -6.28
C TYR A 23 7.23 8.67 -5.68
N LEU A 24 7.32 9.32 -4.52
CA LEU A 24 6.18 10.00 -3.89
C LEU A 24 5.67 11.18 -4.75
N ARG A 25 6.58 12.00 -5.29
CA ARG A 25 6.22 13.14 -6.14
C ARG A 25 5.48 12.71 -7.40
N VAL A 26 5.89 11.61 -8.03
CA VAL A 26 5.19 11.08 -9.21
C VAL A 26 3.80 10.57 -8.86
N ASN A 27 3.64 9.86 -7.73
CA ASN A 27 2.32 9.41 -7.26
C ASN A 27 1.38 10.60 -6.99
N ALA A 28 1.87 11.64 -6.31
CA ALA A 28 1.09 12.87 -6.08
C ALA A 28 0.67 13.55 -7.40
N MET A 29 1.61 13.70 -8.33
CA MET A 29 1.35 14.30 -9.65
C MET A 29 0.33 13.51 -10.47
N LEU A 30 0.41 12.18 -10.45
CA LEU A 30 -0.57 11.32 -11.11
C LEU A 30 -1.96 11.45 -10.46
N ALA A 31 -2.03 11.56 -9.14
CA ALA A 31 -3.29 11.76 -8.43
C ALA A 31 -3.93 13.10 -8.80
N ASP A 32 -3.15 14.18 -8.91
CA ASP A 32 -3.62 15.49 -9.39
C ASP A 32 -4.19 15.42 -10.81
N LYS A 33 -3.57 14.63 -11.69
CA LYS A 33 -4.04 14.45 -13.07
C LYS A 33 -5.30 13.60 -13.17
N LEU A 34 -5.45 12.61 -12.28
CA LEU A 34 -6.62 11.74 -12.27
C LEU A 34 -7.84 12.42 -11.63
N LEU A 35 -7.64 13.26 -10.62
CA LEU A 35 -8.71 13.90 -9.84
C LEU A 35 -9.86 14.51 -10.67
N PRO A 36 -9.64 15.31 -11.73
CA PRO A 36 -10.74 15.89 -12.51
C PRO A 36 -11.52 14.88 -13.37
N LEU A 37 -11.04 13.63 -13.46
CA LEU A 37 -11.67 12.55 -14.22
C LEU A 37 -12.49 11.60 -13.36
N ILE A 38 -12.41 11.72 -12.02
CA ILE A 38 -13.10 10.83 -11.08
C ILE A 38 -14.54 11.33 -10.89
N GLU A 39 -15.51 10.46 -11.13
CA GLU A 39 -16.91 10.68 -10.82
C GLU A 39 -17.28 10.11 -9.43
N PRO A 40 -18.32 10.63 -8.75
CA PRO A 40 -18.68 10.17 -7.40
C PRO A 40 -18.97 8.67 -7.27
N ASP A 41 -19.46 8.03 -8.33
CA ASP A 41 -19.86 6.62 -8.34
C ASP A 41 -18.76 5.68 -8.85
N ASP A 42 -17.61 6.21 -9.24
CA ASP A 42 -16.51 5.39 -9.76
C ASP A 42 -15.97 4.41 -8.71
N THR A 43 -15.55 3.25 -9.21
CA THR A 43 -14.72 2.31 -8.46
C THR A 43 -13.33 2.28 -9.08
N LEU A 44 -12.32 2.65 -8.28
CA LEU A 44 -10.95 2.75 -8.75
C LEU A 44 -10.24 1.43 -8.46
N TRP A 45 -9.55 0.90 -9.47
CA TRP A 45 -8.71 -0.29 -9.32
C TRP A 45 -7.28 0.03 -9.73
N ILE A 46 -6.40 0.08 -8.73
CA ILE A 46 -5.00 0.45 -8.88
C ILE A 46 -4.15 -0.81 -8.98
N HIS A 47 -3.12 -0.77 -9.83
CA HIS A 47 -2.31 -1.94 -10.10
C HIS A 47 -0.83 -1.67 -9.84
N ASP A 48 -0.23 -2.63 -9.15
CA ASP A 48 1.21 -2.88 -9.08
C ASP A 48 2.06 -1.91 -8.23
N TYR A 49 3.28 -2.34 -7.95
CA TYR A 49 4.20 -1.71 -6.98
C TYR A 49 4.61 -0.26 -7.29
N HIS A 50 4.30 0.24 -8.48
CA HIS A 50 4.56 1.64 -8.85
C HIS A 50 3.65 2.63 -8.10
N LEU A 51 2.49 2.14 -7.62
CA LEU A 51 1.40 2.97 -7.12
C LEU A 51 1.00 2.61 -5.68
N LEU A 52 1.94 2.10 -4.86
CA LEU A 52 1.66 1.77 -3.46
C LEU A 52 1.11 2.97 -2.65
N PRO A 53 1.63 4.21 -2.81
CA PRO A 53 1.12 5.39 -2.09
C PRO A 53 -0.18 5.97 -2.66
N PHE A 54 -0.66 5.47 -3.81
CA PHE A 54 -1.57 6.23 -4.66
C PHE A 54 -2.94 6.47 -4.02
N ALA A 55 -3.50 5.48 -3.31
CA ALA A 55 -4.73 5.70 -2.53
C ALA A 55 -4.54 6.81 -1.49
N SER A 56 -3.42 6.82 -0.76
CA SER A 56 -3.14 7.86 0.24
C SER A 56 -3.12 9.25 -0.39
N GLU A 57 -2.54 9.39 -1.59
CA GLU A 57 -2.56 10.64 -2.34
C GLU A 57 -3.96 11.07 -2.78
N LEU A 58 -4.82 10.14 -3.19
CA LEU A 58 -6.22 10.40 -3.52
C LEU A 58 -7.04 10.77 -2.28
N ARG A 59 -6.84 10.08 -1.14
CA ARG A 59 -7.53 10.39 0.12
C ARG A 59 -7.19 11.79 0.63
N LYS A 60 -5.93 12.23 0.53
CA LYS A 60 -5.52 13.60 0.87
C LYS A 60 -6.25 14.67 0.05
N ARG A 61 -6.76 14.31 -1.13
CA ARG A 61 -7.52 15.17 -2.05
C ARG A 61 -9.03 15.04 -1.90
N GLY A 62 -9.51 14.28 -0.91
CA GLY A 62 -10.93 14.12 -0.61
C GLY A 62 -11.66 13.08 -1.45
N VAL A 63 -10.94 12.23 -2.19
CA VAL A 63 -11.54 11.13 -2.94
C VAL A 63 -12.04 10.06 -1.96
N ASN A 64 -13.35 9.84 -1.92
CA ASN A 64 -14.01 8.88 -1.02
C ASN A 64 -14.56 7.65 -1.76
N ASN A 65 -14.34 7.55 -3.07
CA ASN A 65 -14.66 6.38 -3.88
C ASN A 65 -14.08 5.10 -3.30
N ARG A 66 -14.63 3.96 -3.69
CA ARG A 66 -14.02 2.66 -3.40
C ARG A 66 -12.72 2.54 -4.21
N ILE A 67 -11.62 2.25 -3.55
CA ILE A 67 -10.30 2.08 -4.17
C ILE A 67 -9.75 0.71 -3.79
N GLY A 68 -9.67 -0.18 -4.77
CA GLY A 68 -8.98 -1.45 -4.66
C GLY A 68 -7.56 -1.37 -5.22
N PHE A 69 -6.68 -2.22 -4.72
CA PHE A 69 -5.34 -2.40 -5.25
C PHE A 69 -5.04 -3.86 -5.51
N PHE A 70 -4.28 -4.18 -6.55
CA PHE A 70 -3.78 -5.52 -6.81
C PHE A 70 -2.28 -5.51 -7.08
N LEU A 71 -1.52 -6.28 -6.27
CA LEU A 71 -0.09 -6.45 -6.45
C LEU A 71 0.18 -7.61 -7.42
N HIS A 72 0.84 -7.31 -8.53
CA HIS A 72 1.15 -8.30 -9.57
C HIS A 72 2.46 -9.06 -9.32
N ILE A 73 3.22 -8.66 -8.31
CA ILE A 73 4.49 -9.28 -7.93
C ILE A 73 4.37 -9.90 -6.53
N PRO A 74 5.30 -10.77 -6.13
CA PRO A 74 5.30 -11.31 -4.77
C PRO A 74 5.37 -10.21 -3.72
N PHE A 75 4.69 -10.39 -2.59
CA PHE A 75 4.91 -9.57 -1.41
C PHE A 75 6.01 -10.24 -0.56
N PRO A 76 7.13 -9.54 -0.25
CA PRO A 76 8.24 -10.16 0.45
C PRO A 76 7.89 -10.46 1.92
N THR A 77 8.58 -11.42 2.54
CA THR A 77 8.40 -11.70 3.98
C THR A 77 8.75 -10.48 4.85
N PRO A 78 8.24 -10.39 6.09
CA PRO A 78 8.50 -9.25 6.96
C PRO A 78 9.98 -8.94 7.18
N GLU A 79 10.84 -9.96 7.24
CA GLU A 79 12.30 -9.78 7.40
C GLU A 79 12.91 -8.97 6.24
N ILE A 80 12.41 -9.20 5.02
CA ILE A 80 12.87 -8.53 3.81
C ILE A 80 12.18 -7.18 3.65
N PHE A 81 10.86 -7.13 3.87
CA PHE A 81 10.10 -5.90 3.73
C PHE A 81 10.55 -4.83 4.72
N ASN A 82 10.76 -5.19 5.99
CA ASN A 82 11.17 -4.27 7.04
C ASN A 82 12.61 -3.75 6.86
N ALA A 83 13.42 -4.38 6.01
CA ALA A 83 14.73 -3.86 5.64
C ALA A 83 14.63 -2.61 4.74
N LEU A 84 13.47 -2.33 4.13
CA LEU A 84 13.24 -1.10 3.38
C LEU A 84 13.16 0.09 4.35
N PRO A 85 13.96 1.16 4.16
CA PRO A 85 13.88 2.33 5.02
C PRO A 85 12.47 2.94 5.17
N PRO A 86 11.61 3.02 4.12
CA PRO A 86 10.26 3.57 4.23
C PRO A 86 9.18 2.50 4.49
N HIS A 87 9.53 1.31 5.01
CA HIS A 87 8.58 0.19 5.18
C HIS A 87 7.32 0.59 5.97
N ALA A 88 7.46 1.27 7.10
CA ALA A 88 6.33 1.67 7.94
C ALA A 88 5.40 2.65 7.21
N GLU A 89 5.96 3.65 6.53
CA GLU A 89 5.19 4.62 5.74
C GLU A 89 4.43 3.94 4.59
N LEU A 90 5.08 2.99 3.90
CA LEU A 90 4.44 2.22 2.82
C LEU A 90 3.27 1.36 3.32
N LEU A 91 3.42 0.71 4.47
CA LEU A 91 2.35 -0.11 5.05
C LEU A 91 1.16 0.77 5.47
N GLU A 92 1.42 1.92 6.10
CA GLU A 92 0.37 2.88 6.43
C GLU A 92 -0.39 3.38 5.19
N GLN A 93 0.33 3.70 4.12
CA GLN A 93 -0.26 4.15 2.85
C GLN A 93 -1.04 3.04 2.16
N LEU A 94 -0.58 1.78 2.21
CA LEU A 94 -1.32 0.64 1.67
C LEU A 94 -2.65 0.41 2.39
N CYS A 95 -2.75 0.78 3.67
CA CYS A 95 -4.02 0.73 4.40
C CYS A 95 -5.03 1.83 3.98
N ASP A 96 -4.68 2.76 3.07
CA ASP A 96 -5.65 3.70 2.49
C ASP A 96 -6.52 3.07 1.39
N TYR A 97 -6.17 1.88 0.92
CA TYR A 97 -7.00 1.06 0.04
C TYR A 97 -8.12 0.35 0.81
N ASP A 98 -9.28 0.23 0.19
CA ASP A 98 -10.44 -0.48 0.76
C ASP A 98 -10.36 -2.00 0.56
N LEU A 99 -9.56 -2.44 -0.42
CA LEU A 99 -9.36 -3.84 -0.80
C LEU A 99 -7.92 -4.03 -1.28
N LEU A 100 -7.20 -4.99 -0.71
CA LEU A 100 -5.85 -5.37 -1.14
C LEU A 100 -5.84 -6.78 -1.72
N GLY A 101 -5.60 -6.87 -3.02
CA GLY A 101 -5.45 -8.12 -3.75
C GLY A 101 -3.98 -8.51 -3.93
N PHE A 102 -3.72 -9.81 -3.79
CA PHE A 102 -2.40 -10.42 -3.98
C PHE A 102 -2.53 -11.65 -4.89
N GLN A 103 -1.44 -12.06 -5.53
CA GLN A 103 -1.44 -13.27 -6.37
C GLN A 103 -1.65 -14.55 -5.56
N THR A 104 -1.07 -14.64 -4.36
CA THR A 104 -1.11 -15.84 -3.54
C THR A 104 -1.53 -15.56 -2.10
N GLU A 105 -2.01 -16.60 -1.43
CA GLU A 105 -2.31 -16.55 0.00
C GLU A 105 -1.06 -16.29 0.86
N SER A 106 0.11 -16.76 0.40
CA SER A 106 1.39 -16.51 1.05
C SER A 106 1.76 -15.03 1.02
N ASP A 107 1.55 -14.35 -0.11
CA ASP A 107 1.77 -12.90 -0.24
C ASP A 107 0.86 -12.11 0.70
N ARG A 108 -0.43 -12.50 0.75
CA ARG A 108 -1.40 -11.91 1.67
C ARG A 108 -0.98 -12.08 3.13
N THR A 109 -0.52 -13.28 3.50
CA THR A 109 -0.05 -13.58 4.86
C THR A 109 1.20 -12.76 5.20
N ALA A 110 2.18 -12.69 4.31
CA ALA A 110 3.39 -11.89 4.51
C ALA A 110 3.09 -10.39 4.69
N PHE A 111 2.11 -9.86 3.96
CA PHE A 111 1.62 -8.50 4.17
C PHE A 111 1.05 -8.33 5.58
N LEU A 112 0.12 -9.19 6.00
CA LEU A 112 -0.49 -9.10 7.33
C LEU A 112 0.53 -9.24 8.46
N ASP A 113 1.50 -10.14 8.31
CA ASP A 113 2.59 -10.30 9.28
C ASP A 113 3.43 -9.01 9.36
N SER A 114 3.71 -8.38 8.23
CA SER A 114 4.41 -7.09 8.17
C SER A 114 3.63 -5.99 8.88
N ILE A 115 2.30 -5.96 8.73
CA ILE A 115 1.43 -5.03 9.48
C ILE A 115 1.46 -5.32 10.98
N ALA A 116 1.34 -6.58 11.38
CA ALA A 116 1.28 -7.00 12.77
C ALA A 116 2.58 -6.70 13.55
N MET A 117 3.72 -6.61 12.85
CA MET A 117 4.99 -6.16 13.45
C MET A 117 5.03 -4.65 13.72
N GLN A 118 4.23 -3.85 13.01
CA GLN A 118 4.25 -2.38 13.12
C GLN A 118 3.14 -1.83 14.00
N THR A 119 1.98 -2.49 14.04
CA THR A 119 0.81 -2.05 14.80
C THR A 119 -0.02 -3.24 15.25
N ARG A 120 -0.90 -3.00 16.22
CA ARG A 120 -1.97 -3.96 16.53
C ARG A 120 -2.86 -4.16 15.31
N LEU A 121 -2.86 -5.40 14.80
CA LEU A 121 -3.77 -5.90 13.77
C LEU A 121 -4.94 -6.62 14.45
N SER A 122 -6.18 -6.28 14.07
CA SER A 122 -7.38 -6.95 14.57
C SER A 122 -8.11 -7.62 13.41
N ASP A 123 -8.34 -8.94 13.53
CA ASP A 123 -9.14 -9.72 12.58
C ASP A 123 -10.62 -9.54 12.91
N LEU A 124 -11.40 -9.13 11.90
CA LEU A 124 -12.83 -8.84 12.00
C LEU A 124 -13.68 -9.93 11.33
N GLY A 125 -13.07 -11.02 10.85
CA GLY A 125 -13.72 -12.06 10.08
C GLY A 125 -13.98 -11.68 8.62
N ASP A 126 -14.29 -12.68 7.80
CA ASP A 126 -14.56 -12.53 6.36
C ASP A 126 -13.43 -11.81 5.59
N LYS A 127 -12.18 -12.13 5.93
CA LYS A 127 -10.95 -11.51 5.39
C LYS A 127 -10.83 -10.01 5.65
N ARG A 128 -11.54 -9.48 6.66
CA ARG A 128 -11.44 -8.06 7.04
C ARG A 128 -10.47 -7.86 8.19
N TYR A 129 -9.59 -6.89 8.03
CA TYR A 129 -8.59 -6.54 9.04
C TYR A 129 -8.64 -5.05 9.36
N GLN A 130 -8.36 -4.72 10.62
CA GLN A 130 -8.20 -3.35 11.10
C GLN A 130 -6.78 -3.13 11.64
N ALA A 131 -6.14 -2.06 11.18
CA ALA A 131 -4.80 -1.64 11.60
C ALA A 131 -4.75 -0.10 11.76
N TRP A 132 -3.74 0.43 12.47
CA TRP A 132 -3.57 1.86 12.81
C TRP A 132 -4.86 2.58 13.27
N VAL A 133 -5.23 2.39 14.54
CA VAL A 133 -6.37 3.10 15.14
C VAL A 133 -5.97 4.55 15.43
N ARG A 134 -6.07 5.45 14.45
CA ARG A 134 -6.00 6.91 14.67
C ARG A 134 -7.28 7.59 14.20
N ARG A 135 -7.90 8.38 15.08
CA ARG A 135 -9.03 9.30 14.80
C ARG A 135 -10.32 8.65 14.26
N SER A 136 -10.90 7.73 15.03
CA SER A 136 -12.33 7.41 14.97
C SER A 136 -12.88 6.81 13.65
N VAL A 137 -12.02 6.45 12.70
CA VAL A 137 -12.42 5.76 11.47
C VAL A 137 -11.57 4.50 11.33
N PRO A 138 -12.15 3.30 11.47
CA PRO A 138 -11.45 2.06 11.18
C PRO A 138 -11.05 2.02 9.69
N ARG A 139 -9.78 1.73 9.39
CA ARG A 139 -9.39 1.31 8.04
C ARG A 139 -9.68 -0.19 7.94
N PHE A 140 -10.65 -0.53 7.09
CA PHE A 140 -11.01 -1.91 6.82
C PHE A 140 -10.32 -2.33 5.54
N ILE A 141 -9.38 -3.27 5.65
CA ILE A 141 -8.78 -3.93 4.50
C ILE A 141 -9.57 -5.21 4.29
N ARG A 142 -10.19 -5.36 3.12
CA ARG A 142 -10.71 -6.65 2.63
C ARG A 142 -9.64 -7.41 1.86
#